data_AF-A0A960RVY1-F1
#
_entry.id   AF-A0A960RVY1-F1
#
_cell.length_a   1.000
_cell.length_b   1.000
_cell.length_c   1.000
_cell.angle_alpha   90.00
_cell.angle_beta   90.00
_cell.angle_gamma   90.00
#
_symmetry.space_group_name_H-M   'P 1'
#
loop_
_entity.id
_entity.type
_entity.pdbx_description
1 polymer ?
#
loop_
_entity_poly.entity_id
_entity_poly.type
_entity_poly.pdbx_seq_one_letter_code
_entity_poly.pdbx_strand_id
1 'polypeptide(L)'
;MESAIVKKIPFLQKMKRIFKREPSRNVPVAIEPPPVSEKADLLYHYARCNTMPLRQEESDAITMKMIRKFQELGIPIKPMLERLRHLPITATNETANVVALSQYICPLPGVSIELKARFQRDSHRTMPLSFHFIEGPCRPPRFPHASQHTGWGLSDVCMTAMPHRPDLLPLWSALHKRRVTHANSLTYRDQLLLLQKKREECAANSDRFLELHLRLWCAIAPEAQPSIERFIDRVSTLPNIYDYLSETNQAVVEAFIKKPYQQAVQARCEQALLPGDHKTVAAFLEKKTNEVEQDLVERISKAGSDLERTTLDFILKTGIVLKKGIIPIIIQEMSEPLNYPSPPLDAFSRKLQAAAFKQATAFVEGRCSADELESDLILFTNEGIGEWAPYADELEAYYASRRSARA
;
A
#
# COMPACT_ATOMS: atom_id res chain seq x y z
N MET A 1 9.91 -40.40 8.58
CA MET A 1 8.48 -40.35 8.92
C MET A 1 8.20 -38.97 9.48
N GLU A 2 7.27 -38.26 8.83
CA GLU A 2 6.54 -37.05 9.28
C GLU A 2 7.42 -35.79 9.54
N SER A 3 7.10 -34.60 9.03
CA SER A 3 5.78 -33.99 8.98
C SER A 3 5.44 -33.37 7.62
N ALA A 4 4.27 -33.74 7.16
CA ALA A 4 3.54 -33.09 6.09
C ALA A 4 2.58 -32.07 6.72
N ILE A 5 3.02 -30.85 7.06
CA ILE A 5 2.10 -29.72 7.30
C ILE A 5 2.69 -28.44 6.70
N VAL A 6 2.46 -28.23 5.39
CA VAL A 6 2.21 -26.88 4.84
C VAL A 6 1.10 -27.04 3.80
N LYS A 7 -0.11 -27.39 4.28
CA LYS A 7 -1.31 -27.27 3.45
C LYS A 7 -1.59 -25.78 3.29
N LYS A 8 -1.28 -25.30 2.08
CA LYS A 8 -1.59 -23.97 1.54
C LYS A 8 -3.01 -23.56 1.90
N ILE A 9 -3.16 -22.41 2.55
CA ILE A 9 -4.46 -21.76 2.79
C ILE A 9 -4.93 -21.12 1.48
N PRO A 10 -5.95 -21.65 0.78
CA PRO A 10 -6.39 -21.17 -0.54
C PRO A 10 -7.00 -19.75 -0.50
N PHE A 11 -7.40 -19.29 0.69
CA PHE A 11 -8.04 -18.02 0.95
C PHE A 11 -7.14 -16.81 0.66
N LEU A 12 -5.87 -16.85 1.04
CA LEU A 12 -4.91 -15.73 0.83
C LEU A 12 -4.58 -15.50 -0.65
N GLN A 13 -4.62 -16.56 -1.46
CA GLN A 13 -4.47 -16.46 -2.92
C GLN A 13 -5.74 -15.94 -3.60
N LYS A 14 -6.92 -16.18 -3.01
CA LYS A 14 -8.22 -15.67 -3.49
C LYS A 14 -8.34 -14.16 -3.26
N MET A 15 -7.89 -13.64 -2.11
CA MET A 15 -7.86 -12.20 -1.80
C MET A 15 -7.05 -11.37 -2.82
N LYS A 16 -5.94 -11.90 -3.34
CA LYS A 16 -5.08 -11.20 -4.32
C LYS A 16 -5.66 -11.11 -5.74
N ARG A 17 -6.60 -11.99 -6.12
CA ARG A 17 -7.22 -12.01 -7.46
C ARG A 17 -8.43 -11.06 -7.58
N ILE A 18 -9.00 -10.61 -6.47
CA ILE A 18 -10.29 -9.91 -6.43
C ILE A 18 -10.18 -8.42 -6.82
N PHE A 19 -9.00 -7.81 -6.75
CA PHE A 19 -8.82 -6.36 -6.95
C PHE A 19 -8.31 -5.93 -8.35
N LYS A 20 -8.53 -6.75 -9.40
CA LYS A 20 -7.92 -6.59 -10.74
C LYS A 20 -8.89 -6.30 -11.91
N ARG A 21 -10.11 -5.77 -11.67
CA ARG A 21 -11.04 -5.47 -12.79
C ARG A 21 -11.18 -3.96 -13.03
N GLU A 22 -10.67 -3.48 -14.16
CA GLU A 22 -10.97 -2.15 -14.74
C GLU A 22 -11.85 -2.28 -16.00
N PRO A 23 -12.71 -1.30 -16.31
CA PRO A 23 -13.51 -1.27 -17.54
C PRO A 23 -12.83 -0.47 -18.66
N SER A 24 -13.11 -0.85 -19.90
CA SER A 24 -12.55 -0.30 -21.13
C SER A 24 -13.33 0.90 -21.69
N ARG A 25 -12.63 1.89 -22.29
CA ARG A 25 -12.96 2.56 -23.58
C ARG A 25 -11.96 3.67 -23.98
N ASN A 26 -11.71 3.78 -25.28
CA ASN A 26 -10.80 4.70 -25.99
C ASN A 26 -11.42 6.08 -26.29
N VAL A 27 -10.65 7.17 -26.19
CA VAL A 27 -10.69 8.37 -27.07
C VAL A 27 -9.29 9.04 -27.10
N PRO A 28 -8.77 9.54 -28.24
CA PRO A 28 -7.47 10.22 -28.31
C PRO A 28 -7.62 11.75 -28.34
N VAL A 29 -6.86 12.47 -27.53
CA VAL A 29 -6.55 13.91 -27.75
C VAL A 29 -5.11 14.17 -27.32
N ALA A 30 -4.34 14.81 -28.21
CA ALA A 30 -2.96 15.21 -27.96
C ALA A 30 -2.92 16.55 -27.22
N ILE A 31 -2.32 16.58 -26.02
CA ILE A 31 -1.90 17.79 -25.30
C ILE A 31 -0.55 17.48 -24.63
N GLU A 32 0.40 18.41 -24.75
CA GLU A 32 1.75 18.30 -24.17
C GLU A 32 1.71 18.16 -22.64
N PRO A 33 2.56 17.31 -22.02
CA PRO A 33 2.46 17.00 -20.59
C PRO A 33 3.15 18.05 -19.69
N PRO A 34 2.53 18.46 -18.56
CA PRO A 34 3.20 19.15 -17.45
C PRO A 34 4.05 18.15 -16.60
N PRO A 35 4.93 18.64 -15.69
CA PRO A 35 5.84 17.78 -14.94
C PRO A 35 5.13 16.90 -13.89
N VAL A 36 4.76 15.71 -14.37
CA VAL A 36 4.81 14.33 -13.83
C VAL A 36 4.36 14.02 -12.38
N SER A 37 3.32 13.18 -12.30
CA SER A 37 2.91 12.34 -11.15
C SER A 37 3.38 10.89 -11.36
N GLU A 38 3.77 10.17 -10.30
CA GLU A 38 4.33 8.80 -10.36
C GLU A 38 3.42 7.72 -10.96
N LYS A 39 2.09 7.91 -10.91
CA LYS A 39 1.15 7.05 -11.64
C LYS A 39 1.12 7.39 -13.13
N ALA A 40 1.35 8.65 -13.48
CA ALA A 40 1.48 9.08 -14.85
C ALA A 40 2.73 8.46 -15.47
N ASP A 41 3.90 8.41 -14.83
CA ASP A 41 5.09 7.83 -15.47
C ASP A 41 4.99 6.32 -15.79
N LEU A 42 4.44 5.49 -14.89
CA LEU A 42 4.24 4.07 -15.20
C LEU A 42 3.20 3.92 -16.32
N LEU A 43 2.02 4.54 -16.20
CA LEU A 43 0.97 4.46 -17.23
C LEU A 43 1.38 5.17 -18.55
N TYR A 44 2.22 6.19 -18.52
CA TYR A 44 2.72 6.96 -19.67
C TYR A 44 3.89 6.24 -20.36
N HIS A 45 4.73 5.48 -19.63
CA HIS A 45 5.64 4.50 -20.23
C HIS A 45 4.87 3.32 -20.84
N TYR A 46 3.80 2.85 -20.20
CA TYR A 46 2.98 1.74 -20.68
C TYR A 46 2.05 2.10 -21.84
N ALA A 47 1.60 3.36 -21.95
CA ALA A 47 0.69 3.82 -23.00
C ALA A 47 1.37 4.12 -24.35
N ARG A 48 2.72 4.12 -24.42
CA ARG A 48 3.47 4.52 -25.62
C ARG A 48 4.31 3.43 -26.30
N CYS A 49 4.21 2.17 -25.89
CA CYS A 49 4.94 1.10 -26.54
C CYS A 49 4.03 0.32 -27.50
N ASN A 50 4.36 0.34 -28.80
CA ASN A 50 3.85 -0.63 -29.77
C ASN A 50 4.25 -2.04 -29.30
N THR A 51 3.34 -2.74 -28.64
CA THR A 51 3.61 -4.07 -28.10
C THR A 51 3.64 -5.09 -29.25
N MET A 52 4.85 -5.45 -29.68
CA MET A 52 5.02 -6.64 -30.51
C MET A 52 4.64 -7.89 -29.72
N PRO A 53 4.18 -8.96 -30.40
CA PRO A 53 3.96 -10.24 -29.75
C PRO A 53 5.27 -10.78 -29.17
N LEU A 54 5.20 -11.19 -27.91
CA LEU A 54 6.29 -11.83 -27.18
C LEU A 54 6.34 -13.33 -27.55
N ARG A 55 7.51 -13.86 -27.91
CA ARG A 55 7.68 -15.31 -28.13
C ARG A 55 7.88 -16.02 -26.79
N GLN A 56 7.40 -17.26 -26.68
CA GLN A 56 7.50 -18.05 -25.45
C GLN A 56 8.96 -18.22 -24.99
N GLU A 57 9.87 -18.49 -25.93
CA GLU A 57 11.31 -18.64 -25.69
C GLU A 57 11.95 -17.42 -25.00
N GLU A 58 11.49 -16.21 -25.37
CA GLU A 58 11.98 -14.95 -24.81
C GLU A 58 11.47 -14.74 -23.38
N SER A 59 10.18 -15.02 -23.17
CA SER A 59 9.52 -14.97 -21.86
C SER A 59 10.16 -15.93 -20.87
N ASP A 60 10.45 -17.16 -21.30
CA ASP A 60 11.08 -18.18 -20.48
C ASP A 60 12.53 -17.80 -20.13
N ALA A 61 13.29 -17.28 -21.10
CA ALA A 61 14.66 -16.83 -20.86
C ALA A 61 14.74 -15.67 -19.85
N ILE A 62 13.86 -14.67 -19.97
CA ILE A 62 13.73 -13.57 -19.00
C ILE A 62 13.37 -14.11 -17.62
N THR A 63 12.35 -14.97 -17.56
CA THR A 63 11.87 -15.57 -16.30
C THR A 63 12.99 -16.34 -15.60
N MET A 64 13.76 -17.15 -16.34
CA MET A 64 14.88 -17.91 -15.80
C MET A 64 16.01 -17.02 -15.28
N LYS A 65 16.32 -15.92 -15.97
CA LYS A 65 17.32 -14.95 -15.50
C LYS A 65 16.87 -14.24 -14.23
N MET A 66 15.59 -13.88 -14.13
CA MET A 66 15.02 -13.30 -12.91
C MET A 66 15.04 -14.26 -11.72
N ILE A 67 14.71 -15.54 -11.93
CA ILE A 67 14.79 -16.56 -10.88
C ILE A 67 16.22 -16.68 -10.34
N ARG A 68 17.20 -16.75 -11.24
CA ARG A 68 18.62 -16.84 -10.84
C ARG A 68 19.04 -15.62 -10.03
N LYS A 69 18.58 -14.43 -10.42
CA LYS A 69 18.84 -13.20 -9.66
C LYS A 69 18.20 -13.24 -8.26
N PHE A 70 16.99 -13.77 -8.15
CA PHE A 70 16.36 -13.97 -6.85
C PHE A 70 17.10 -14.96 -5.98
N GLN A 71 17.64 -16.04 -6.54
CA GLN A 71 18.49 -16.99 -5.81
C GLN A 71 19.76 -16.33 -5.29
N GLU A 72 20.45 -15.55 -6.13
CA GLU A 72 21.65 -14.78 -5.74
C GLU A 72 21.36 -13.81 -4.60
N LEU A 73 20.18 -13.18 -4.62
CA LEU A 73 19.75 -12.24 -3.58
C LEU A 73 19.14 -12.93 -2.35
N GLY A 74 18.99 -14.25 -2.33
CA GLY A 74 18.34 -14.98 -1.22
C GLY A 74 16.82 -14.78 -1.15
N ILE A 75 16.19 -14.31 -2.22
CA ILE A 75 14.75 -14.06 -2.29
C ILE A 75 14.00 -15.39 -2.51
N PRO A 76 12.95 -15.69 -1.72
CA PRO A 76 12.15 -16.89 -1.91
C PRO A 76 11.52 -16.96 -3.31
N ILE A 77 11.91 -17.97 -4.09
CA ILE A 77 11.55 -18.09 -5.51
C ILE A 77 10.05 -18.31 -5.71
N LYS A 78 9.43 -19.19 -4.91
CA LYS A 78 8.02 -19.61 -5.07
C LYS A 78 7.03 -18.43 -5.13
N PRO A 79 7.02 -17.48 -4.17
CA PRO A 79 6.12 -16.33 -4.24
C PRO A 79 6.49 -15.34 -5.35
N MET A 80 7.77 -15.27 -5.77
CA MET A 80 8.19 -14.36 -6.83
C MET A 80 7.86 -14.87 -8.23
N LEU A 81 7.83 -16.19 -8.44
CA LEU A 81 7.40 -16.80 -9.71
C LEU A 81 5.97 -16.43 -10.08
N GLU A 82 5.05 -16.47 -9.10
CA GLU A 82 3.67 -16.04 -9.32
C GLU A 82 3.60 -14.55 -9.70
N ARG A 83 4.45 -13.70 -9.11
CA ARG A 83 4.53 -12.27 -9.44
C ARG A 83 5.09 -12.03 -10.83
N LEU A 84 6.21 -12.66 -11.20
CA LEU A 84 6.85 -12.52 -12.51
C LEU A 84 5.90 -12.83 -13.66
N ARG A 85 5.08 -13.88 -13.52
CA ARG A 85 4.08 -14.29 -14.53
C ARG A 85 2.99 -13.25 -14.78
N HIS A 86 2.79 -12.32 -13.84
CA HIS A 86 1.75 -11.30 -13.92
C HIS A 86 2.29 -9.91 -14.23
N LEU A 87 3.61 -9.75 -14.35
CA LEU A 87 4.24 -8.49 -14.68
C LEU A 87 4.45 -8.40 -16.19
N PRO A 88 4.05 -7.27 -16.82
CA PRO A 88 4.21 -7.11 -18.26
C PRO A 88 5.70 -7.11 -18.64
N ILE A 89 6.01 -7.74 -19.77
CA ILE A 89 7.31 -7.62 -20.44
C ILE A 89 7.10 -6.62 -21.57
N THR A 90 7.82 -5.51 -21.51
CA THR A 90 7.78 -4.48 -22.55
C THR A 90 8.70 -4.92 -23.68
N ALA A 91 8.19 -4.97 -24.92
CA ALA A 91 8.95 -5.35 -26.10
C ALA A 91 9.04 -4.19 -27.09
N THR A 92 10.24 -3.91 -27.57
CA THR A 92 10.54 -2.83 -28.52
C THR A 92 11.47 -3.33 -29.62
N ASN A 93 11.18 -3.01 -30.89
CA ASN A 93 12.10 -3.28 -31.98
C ASN A 93 13.21 -2.24 -31.98
N GLU A 94 14.45 -2.68 -31.82
CA GLU A 94 15.62 -1.83 -32.04
C GLU A 94 16.01 -1.81 -33.52
N THR A 95 15.89 -2.96 -34.20
CA THR A 95 16.11 -3.10 -35.65
C THR A 95 15.13 -4.12 -36.23
N ALA A 96 15.19 -4.37 -37.55
CA ALA A 96 14.31 -5.34 -38.23
C ALA A 96 14.33 -6.75 -37.61
N ASN A 97 15.50 -7.17 -37.09
CA ASN A 97 15.70 -8.51 -36.52
C ASN A 97 16.15 -8.49 -35.06
N VAL A 98 16.20 -7.33 -34.40
CA VAL A 98 16.61 -7.23 -32.97
C VAL A 98 15.51 -6.60 -32.14
N VAL A 99 15.16 -7.30 -31.06
CA VAL A 99 14.13 -6.91 -30.11
C VAL A 99 14.75 -6.71 -28.74
N ALA A 100 14.49 -5.55 -28.14
CA ALA A 100 14.78 -5.27 -26.76
C ALA A 100 13.55 -5.52 -25.89
N LEU A 101 13.77 -6.27 -24.83
CA LEU A 101 12.78 -6.60 -23.83
C LEU A 101 13.19 -5.98 -22.50
N SER A 102 12.24 -5.40 -21.78
CA SER A 102 12.42 -4.97 -20.40
C SER A 102 11.35 -5.58 -19.52
N GLN A 103 11.75 -6.10 -18.37
CA GLN A 103 10.83 -6.50 -17.32
C GLN A 103 11.25 -5.85 -16.01
N TYR A 104 10.32 -5.12 -15.42
CA TYR A 104 10.50 -4.44 -14.15
C TYR A 104 9.80 -5.20 -13.03
N ILE A 105 10.50 -5.42 -11.91
CA ILE A 105 9.90 -5.99 -10.70
C ILE A 105 10.40 -5.26 -9.46
N CYS A 106 9.47 -5.05 -8.53
CA CYS A 106 9.78 -4.68 -7.15
C CYS A 106 9.58 -5.94 -6.30
N PRO A 107 10.62 -6.78 -6.12
CA PRO A 107 10.46 -7.97 -5.32
C PRO A 107 10.11 -7.60 -3.87
N LEU A 108 10.57 -6.43 -3.41
CA LEU A 108 10.55 -5.96 -2.02
C LEU A 108 10.38 -4.43 -1.95
N PRO A 109 9.98 -3.88 -0.79
CA PRO A 109 9.99 -2.44 -0.57
C PRO A 109 11.40 -1.85 -0.77
N GLY A 110 11.52 -0.77 -1.55
CA GLY A 110 12.79 -0.07 -1.76
C GLY A 110 13.76 -0.68 -2.78
N VAL A 111 13.55 -1.92 -3.24
CA VAL A 111 14.39 -2.59 -4.24
C VAL A 111 13.65 -2.70 -5.56
N SER A 112 14.23 -2.17 -6.64
CA SER A 112 13.77 -2.43 -8.00
C SER A 112 14.83 -3.17 -8.80
N ILE A 113 14.36 -4.16 -9.57
CA ILE A 113 15.17 -4.90 -10.52
C ILE A 113 14.53 -4.70 -11.88
N GLU A 114 15.25 -4.02 -12.76
CA GLU A 114 14.93 -3.99 -14.18
C GLU A 114 15.85 -4.97 -14.91
N LEU A 115 15.27 -5.97 -15.55
CA LEU A 115 16.00 -6.84 -16.47
C LEU A 115 15.78 -6.34 -17.89
N LYS A 116 16.86 -5.82 -18.49
CA LYS A 116 16.91 -5.52 -19.92
C LYS A 116 17.56 -6.67 -20.66
N ALA A 117 16.89 -7.18 -21.68
CA ALA A 117 17.37 -8.26 -22.52
C ALA A 117 17.28 -7.88 -23.99
N ARG A 118 18.23 -8.33 -24.80
CA ARG A 118 18.21 -8.14 -26.26
C ARG A 118 18.18 -9.51 -26.94
N PHE A 119 17.32 -9.67 -27.93
CA PHE A 119 17.17 -10.90 -28.69
C PHE A 119 17.26 -10.62 -30.19
N GLN A 120 17.95 -11.49 -30.91
CA GLN A 120 17.88 -11.54 -32.36
C GLN A 120 16.77 -12.51 -32.78
N ARG A 121 15.83 -12.05 -33.60
CA ARG A 121 14.72 -12.83 -34.16
C ARG A 121 14.99 -13.13 -35.63
N ASP A 122 14.97 -14.42 -35.94
CA ASP A 122 14.80 -14.91 -37.29
C ASP A 122 13.38 -15.51 -37.44
N SER A 123 13.02 -15.87 -38.67
CA SER A 123 11.71 -16.45 -39.01
C SER A 123 11.35 -17.70 -38.17
N HIS A 124 12.35 -18.45 -37.71
CA HIS A 124 12.15 -19.71 -36.99
C HIS A 124 12.85 -19.80 -35.63
N ARG A 125 13.69 -18.82 -35.28
CA ARG A 125 14.54 -18.89 -34.09
C ARG A 125 14.65 -17.56 -33.38
N THR A 126 14.92 -17.65 -32.09
CA THR A 126 15.19 -16.49 -31.24
C THR A 126 16.49 -16.73 -30.48
N MET A 127 17.45 -15.83 -30.60
CA MET A 127 18.76 -15.94 -29.94
C MET A 127 18.96 -14.79 -28.94
N PRO A 128 19.29 -15.07 -27.66
CA PRO A 128 19.63 -14.04 -26.72
C PRO A 128 20.99 -13.43 -27.06
N LEU A 129 21.05 -12.11 -27.16
CA LEU A 129 22.28 -11.34 -27.38
C LEU A 129 22.88 -10.88 -26.06
N SER A 130 22.07 -10.30 -25.17
CA SER A 130 22.54 -9.77 -23.89
C SER A 130 21.45 -9.76 -22.82
N PHE A 131 21.89 -9.76 -21.57
CA PHE A 131 21.06 -9.53 -20.39
C PHE A 131 21.79 -8.56 -19.47
N HIS A 132 21.08 -7.54 -19.01
CA HIS A 132 21.58 -6.55 -18.07
C HIS A 132 20.58 -6.38 -16.95
N PHE A 133 21.07 -6.51 -15.73
CA PHE A 133 20.32 -6.12 -14.54
C PHE A 133 20.69 -4.68 -14.20
N ILE A 134 19.68 -3.83 -14.15
CA ILE A 134 19.80 -2.53 -13.54
C ILE A 134 19.17 -2.67 -12.16
N GLU A 135 20.03 -2.73 -11.15
CA GLU A 135 19.65 -2.64 -9.76
C GLU A 135 19.65 -1.18 -9.37
N GLY A 136 18.49 -0.68 -8.98
CA GLY A 136 18.32 0.70 -8.57
C GLY A 136 17.54 0.80 -7.26
N PRO A 137 17.70 1.92 -6.54
CA PRO A 137 16.71 2.26 -5.53
C PRO A 137 15.36 2.37 -6.23
N CYS A 138 14.35 1.69 -5.69
CA CYS A 138 13.00 1.77 -6.20
C CYS A 138 12.58 3.27 -6.23
N ARG A 139 12.22 3.78 -7.41
CA ARG A 139 11.34 4.96 -7.46
C ARG A 139 9.95 4.45 -7.03
N PRO A 140 9.29 5.15 -6.10
CA PRO A 140 8.76 4.66 -4.80
C PRO A 140 7.48 3.77 -4.91
N PRO A 141 7.00 3.16 -3.80
CA PRO A 141 7.10 3.60 -2.41
C PRO A 141 8.45 3.28 -1.76
N ARG A 142 9.21 4.33 -1.41
CA ARG A 142 10.44 4.28 -0.62
C ARG A 142 10.10 4.24 0.87
N PHE A 143 9.52 3.13 1.35
CA PHE A 143 9.55 2.72 2.76
C PHE A 143 8.81 1.39 2.93
N PRO A 144 9.28 0.44 3.76
CA PRO A 144 8.40 -0.60 4.27
C PRO A 144 7.23 0.07 5.03
N HIS A 145 6.02 -0.45 4.88
CA HIS A 145 4.84 0.13 5.53
C HIS A 145 4.91 -0.13 7.03
N ALA A 146 4.47 0.80 7.89
CA ALA A 146 4.49 0.62 9.34
C ALA A 146 3.78 -0.68 9.79
N SER A 147 2.75 -1.11 9.04
CA SER A 147 2.04 -2.39 9.23
C SER A 147 2.89 -3.65 9.11
N GLN A 148 4.07 -3.56 8.48
CA GLN A 148 5.03 -4.67 8.38
C GLN A 148 5.86 -4.87 9.65
N HIS A 149 5.69 -4.02 10.67
CA HIS A 149 6.52 -4.03 11.89
C HIS A 149 5.71 -4.45 13.11
N THR A 150 4.51 -3.92 13.31
CA THR A 150 3.65 -4.22 14.48
C THR A 150 2.41 -5.04 14.13
N GLY A 151 2.30 -5.52 12.88
CA GLY A 151 1.10 -6.21 12.39
C GLY A 151 -0.11 -5.29 12.23
N TRP A 152 0.00 -3.99 12.54
CA TRP A 152 -1.01 -2.96 12.33
C TRP A 152 -0.33 -1.66 11.87
N GLY A 153 -1.01 -0.86 11.05
CA GLY A 153 -0.45 0.42 10.63
C GLY A 153 -1.35 1.16 9.66
N LEU A 154 -1.47 2.47 9.86
CA LEU A 154 -2.20 3.34 8.96
C LEU A 154 -1.39 3.60 7.67
N SER A 155 -2.12 3.94 6.60
CA SER A 155 -1.49 4.26 5.32
C SER A 155 -0.72 5.56 5.38
N ASP A 156 0.35 5.68 4.60
CA ASP A 156 0.99 6.96 4.28
C ASP A 156 -0.01 7.98 3.72
N VAL A 157 -1.13 7.53 3.14
CA VAL A 157 -2.25 8.39 2.68
C VAL A 157 -2.88 9.20 3.82
N CYS A 158 -2.71 8.77 5.07
CA CYS A 158 -3.18 9.53 6.25
C CYS A 158 -2.22 10.69 6.59
N MET A 159 -1.06 10.74 5.95
CA MET A 159 -0.12 11.86 5.99
C MET A 159 -0.14 12.57 4.65
N THR A 160 0.09 13.89 4.64
CA THR A 160 0.20 14.62 3.38
C THR A 160 1.39 14.12 2.57
N ALA A 161 1.13 13.74 1.31
CA ALA A 161 2.10 13.08 0.45
C ALA A 161 3.21 14.03 0.01
N MET A 162 2.83 15.25 -0.38
CA MET A 162 3.75 16.35 -0.68
C MET A 162 2.97 17.68 -0.60
N PRO A 163 3.09 18.44 0.49
CA PRO A 163 2.43 19.73 0.60
C PRO A 163 3.04 20.72 -0.39
N HIS A 164 2.24 21.63 -0.97
CA HIS A 164 2.74 22.66 -1.88
C HIS A 164 3.79 23.59 -1.24
N ARG A 165 3.71 23.78 0.08
CA ARG A 165 4.61 24.64 0.87
C ARG A 165 5.18 23.87 2.06
N PRO A 166 6.10 22.92 1.82
CA PRO A 166 6.70 22.11 2.87
C PRO A 166 7.53 22.96 3.85
N ASP A 167 7.96 24.15 3.43
CA ASP A 167 8.63 25.16 4.26
C ASP A 167 7.79 25.63 5.44
N LEU A 168 6.45 25.54 5.35
CA LEU A 168 5.51 25.89 6.43
C LEU A 168 5.21 24.70 7.35
N LEU A 169 5.78 23.53 7.08
CA LEU A 169 5.56 22.28 7.80
C LEU A 169 6.90 21.69 8.26
N PRO A 170 7.62 22.32 9.21
CA PRO A 170 8.93 21.86 9.66
C PRO A 170 8.92 20.44 10.26
N LEU A 171 7.88 20.04 11.02
CA LEU A 171 7.83 18.69 11.59
C LEU A 171 7.66 17.64 10.48
N TRP A 172 6.76 17.88 9.53
CA TRP A 172 6.62 17.04 8.34
C TRP A 172 7.93 16.94 7.54
N SER A 173 8.58 18.08 7.29
CA SER A 173 9.81 18.16 6.51
C SER A 173 10.97 17.39 7.17
N ALA A 174 11.09 17.51 8.50
CA ALA A 174 12.08 16.76 9.27
C ALA A 174 11.84 15.25 9.19
N LEU A 175 10.59 14.80 9.38
CA LEU A 175 10.22 13.40 9.26
C LEU A 175 10.49 12.87 7.84
N HIS A 176 10.07 13.61 6.81
CA HIS A 176 10.27 13.21 5.41
C HIS A 176 11.75 13.06 5.07
N LYS A 177 12.60 14.01 5.49
CA LYS A 177 14.06 13.93 5.30
C LYS A 177 14.66 12.71 6.00
N ARG A 178 14.23 12.42 7.24
CA ARG A 178 14.69 11.23 7.98
C ARG A 178 14.22 9.94 7.30
N ARG A 179 12.97 9.87 6.83
CA ARG A 179 12.43 8.74 6.05
C ARG A 179 13.27 8.45 4.81
N VAL A 180 13.58 9.47 4.01
CA VAL A 180 14.41 9.32 2.81
C VAL A 180 15.81 8.84 3.16
N THR A 181 16.41 9.40 4.22
CA THR A 181 17.75 9.01 4.67
C THR A 181 17.78 7.55 5.13
N HIS A 182 16.81 7.15 5.96
CA HIS A 182 16.69 5.79 6.49
C HIS A 182 16.35 4.77 5.39
N ALA A 183 15.50 5.15 4.42
CA ALA A 183 15.20 4.30 3.26
C ALA A 183 16.45 4.00 2.43
N ASN A 184 17.35 4.98 2.29
CA ASN A 184 18.60 4.81 1.55
C ASN A 184 19.65 3.97 2.33
N SER A 185 19.53 3.85 3.65
CA SER A 185 20.48 3.10 4.48
C SER A 185 20.09 1.64 4.74
N LEU A 186 18.81 1.27 4.60
CA LEU A 186 18.34 -0.09 4.85
C LEU A 186 18.70 -1.05 3.71
N THR A 187 19.47 -2.09 4.01
CA THR A 187 19.69 -3.18 3.05
C THR A 187 18.52 -4.18 3.06
N TYR A 188 18.42 -5.02 2.01
CA TYR A 188 17.44 -6.11 1.97
C TYR A 188 17.56 -7.06 3.17
N ARG A 189 18.79 -7.38 3.55
CA ARG A 189 19.08 -8.30 4.65
C ARG A 189 18.54 -7.75 5.97
N ASP A 190 18.69 -6.45 6.19
CA ASP A 190 18.23 -5.80 7.42
C ASP A 190 16.71 -5.85 7.54
N GLN A 191 15.99 -5.61 6.44
CA GLN A 191 14.53 -5.67 6.40
C GLN A 191 13.99 -7.09 6.67
N LEU A 192 14.64 -8.12 6.10
CA LEU A 192 14.26 -9.52 6.37
C LEU A 192 14.53 -9.93 7.82
N LEU A 193 15.70 -9.57 8.36
CA LEU A 193 16.06 -9.87 9.74
C LEU A 193 15.09 -9.22 10.71
N LEU A 194 14.66 -7.99 10.42
CA LEU A 194 13.66 -7.29 11.23
C LEU A 194 12.31 -8.01 11.18
N LEU A 195 11.80 -8.36 9.99
CA LEU A 195 10.55 -9.10 9.86
C LEU A 195 10.59 -10.46 10.58
N GLN A 196 11.73 -11.16 10.49
CA GLN A 196 11.91 -12.44 11.17
C GLN A 196 11.87 -12.26 12.70
N LYS A 197 12.60 -11.27 13.24
CA LYS A 197 12.55 -10.94 14.67
C LYS A 197 11.12 -10.63 15.12
N LYS A 198 10.30 -9.97 14.30
CA LYS A 198 8.89 -9.68 14.63
C LYS A 198 8.01 -10.91 14.69
N ARG A 199 8.23 -11.86 13.81
CA ARG A 199 7.54 -13.16 13.89
C ARG A 199 7.95 -13.90 15.16
N GLU A 200 9.23 -13.88 15.50
CA GLU A 200 9.78 -14.53 16.71
C GLU A 200 9.23 -13.86 17.99
N GLU A 201 9.23 -12.53 18.07
CA GLU A 201 8.65 -11.76 19.18
C GLU A 201 7.16 -12.02 19.36
N CYS A 202 6.39 -12.02 18.25
CA CYS A 202 4.96 -12.34 18.28
C CYS A 202 4.71 -13.79 18.68
N ALA A 203 5.52 -14.75 18.23
CA ALA A 203 5.39 -16.14 18.61
C ALA A 203 5.71 -16.35 20.10
N ALA A 204 6.67 -15.62 20.64
CA ALA A 204 7.04 -15.67 22.06
C ALA A 204 6.02 -14.98 22.98
N ASN A 205 5.21 -14.04 22.46
CA ASN A 205 4.29 -13.20 23.24
C ASN A 205 2.88 -13.15 22.62
N SER A 206 2.40 -14.26 22.06
CA SER A 206 1.17 -14.29 21.26
C SER A 206 -0.04 -13.70 21.97
N ASP A 207 -0.22 -14.04 23.25
CA ASP A 207 -1.40 -13.65 24.02
C ASP A 207 -1.42 -12.14 24.28
N ARG A 208 -0.27 -11.60 24.70
CA ARG A 208 -0.10 -10.15 24.89
C ARG A 208 -0.28 -9.40 23.58
N PHE A 209 0.24 -9.94 22.47
CA PHE A 209 0.12 -9.32 21.16
C PHE A 209 -1.35 -9.26 20.70
N LEU A 210 -2.09 -10.37 20.84
CA LEU A 210 -3.51 -10.44 20.52
C LEU A 210 -4.36 -9.54 21.42
N GLU A 211 -4.07 -9.51 22.73
CA GLU A 211 -4.72 -8.63 23.69
C GLU A 211 -4.57 -7.15 23.29
N LEU A 212 -3.36 -6.73 22.93
CA LEU A 212 -3.11 -5.35 22.51
C LEU A 212 -3.85 -5.00 21.22
N HIS A 213 -3.90 -5.91 20.24
CA HIS A 213 -4.70 -5.71 19.02
C HIS A 213 -6.21 -5.63 19.30
N LEU A 214 -6.73 -6.49 20.18
CA LEU A 214 -8.12 -6.45 20.61
C LEU A 214 -8.45 -5.08 21.22
N ARG A 215 -7.67 -4.65 22.21
CA ARG A 215 -7.86 -3.37 22.87
C ARG A 215 -7.78 -2.21 21.88
N LEU A 216 -6.80 -2.23 20.96
CA LEU A 216 -6.60 -1.17 19.98
C LEU A 216 -7.80 -1.05 19.06
N TRP A 217 -8.26 -2.16 18.48
CA TRP A 217 -9.40 -2.13 17.58
C TRP A 217 -10.71 -1.78 18.30
N CYS A 218 -10.91 -2.22 19.54
CA CYS A 218 -12.06 -1.82 20.34
C CYS A 218 -12.03 -0.33 20.71
N ALA A 219 -10.85 0.27 20.84
CA ALA A 219 -10.70 1.70 21.06
C ALA A 219 -10.99 2.52 19.77
N ILE A 220 -10.57 2.01 18.61
CA ILE A 220 -10.82 2.66 17.31
C ILE A 220 -12.28 2.51 16.88
N ALA A 221 -12.83 1.32 17.04
CA ALA A 221 -14.13 0.90 16.52
C ALA A 221 -14.94 0.17 17.59
N PRO A 222 -15.35 0.86 18.67
CA PRO A 222 -16.12 0.25 19.77
C PRO A 222 -17.43 -0.35 19.27
N GLU A 223 -18.06 0.23 18.26
CA GLU A 223 -19.28 -0.33 17.65
C GLU A 223 -19.06 -1.68 16.93
N ALA A 224 -17.81 -2.03 16.63
CA ALA A 224 -17.43 -3.29 15.97
C ALA A 224 -16.92 -4.36 16.96
N GLN A 225 -16.95 -4.09 18.28
CA GLN A 225 -16.37 -4.96 19.32
C GLN A 225 -16.72 -6.45 19.17
N PRO A 226 -18.00 -6.87 18.95
CA PRO A 226 -18.31 -8.29 18.80
C PRO A 226 -17.63 -8.96 17.60
N SER A 227 -17.39 -8.20 16.53
CA SER A 227 -16.71 -8.68 15.32
C SER A 227 -15.19 -8.76 15.53
N ILE A 228 -14.64 -7.81 16.30
CA ILE A 228 -13.23 -7.76 16.69
C ILE A 228 -12.90 -8.94 17.62
N GLU A 229 -13.67 -9.15 18.68
CA GLU A 229 -13.49 -10.27 19.63
C GLU A 229 -13.50 -11.61 18.90
N ARG A 230 -14.54 -11.85 18.08
CA ARG A 230 -14.64 -13.08 17.29
C ARG A 230 -13.44 -13.28 16.35
N PHE A 231 -12.95 -12.20 15.74
CA PHE A 231 -11.78 -12.26 14.88
C PHE A 231 -10.51 -12.61 15.65
N ILE A 232 -10.24 -11.91 16.76
CA ILE A 232 -9.06 -12.18 17.60
C ILE A 232 -9.07 -13.61 18.15
N ASP A 233 -10.24 -14.10 18.60
CA ASP A 233 -10.41 -15.48 19.05
C ASP A 233 -10.09 -16.47 17.93
N ARG A 234 -10.53 -16.21 16.68
CA ARG A 234 -10.21 -17.08 15.54
C ARG A 234 -8.72 -17.05 15.20
N VAL A 235 -8.10 -15.88 15.22
CA VAL A 235 -6.67 -15.72 14.94
C VAL A 235 -5.82 -16.46 15.97
N SER A 236 -6.21 -16.48 17.25
CA SER A 236 -5.48 -17.17 18.32
C SER A 236 -5.24 -18.66 18.06
N THR A 237 -6.10 -19.28 17.23
CA THR A 237 -5.99 -20.70 16.87
C THR A 237 -5.05 -20.98 15.70
N LEU A 238 -4.51 -19.94 15.05
CA LEU A 238 -3.66 -20.07 13.86
C LEU A 238 -2.17 -20.20 14.23
N PRO A 239 -1.38 -21.00 13.49
CA PRO A 239 0.06 -21.12 13.72
C PRO A 239 0.87 -19.90 13.26
N ASN A 240 0.27 -19.01 12.46
CA ASN A 240 0.92 -17.87 11.84
C ASN A 240 0.20 -16.54 12.16
N ILE A 241 -0.06 -16.31 13.45
CA ILE A 241 -0.79 -15.15 14.00
C ILE A 241 -0.33 -13.83 13.38
N TYR A 242 0.98 -13.55 13.42
CA TYR A 242 1.56 -12.29 12.94
C TYR A 242 1.21 -12.01 11.47
N ASP A 243 1.48 -12.98 10.59
CA ASP A 243 1.26 -12.80 9.14
C ASP A 243 -0.23 -12.61 8.84
N TYR A 244 -1.11 -13.37 9.53
CA TYR A 244 -2.54 -13.28 9.32
C TYR A 244 -3.13 -11.94 9.79
N LEU A 245 -2.70 -11.45 10.95
CA LEU A 245 -3.07 -10.12 11.46
C LEU A 245 -2.60 -9.02 10.53
N SER A 246 -1.32 -9.06 10.13
CA SER A 246 -0.73 -8.06 9.24
C SER A 246 -1.44 -8.00 7.89
N GLU A 247 -1.71 -9.16 7.27
CA GLU A 247 -2.43 -9.23 6.01
C GLU A 247 -3.88 -8.74 6.12
N THR A 248 -4.57 -9.06 7.22
CA THR A 248 -5.96 -8.61 7.45
C THR A 248 -6.02 -7.11 7.67
N ASN A 249 -5.17 -6.56 8.53
CA ASN A 249 -5.08 -5.11 8.77
C ASN A 249 -4.68 -4.36 7.49
N GLN A 250 -3.77 -4.92 6.70
CA GLN A 250 -3.42 -4.37 5.39
C GLN A 250 -4.60 -4.38 4.43
N ALA A 251 -5.46 -5.41 4.48
CA ALA A 251 -6.67 -5.46 3.66
C ALA A 251 -7.69 -4.39 4.06
N VAL A 252 -7.84 -4.07 5.35
CA VAL A 252 -8.66 -2.95 5.83
C VAL A 252 -8.15 -1.64 5.24
N VAL A 253 -6.86 -1.36 5.41
CA VAL A 253 -6.21 -0.14 4.90
C VAL A 253 -6.33 -0.02 3.38
N GLU A 254 -6.12 -1.12 2.68
CA GLU A 254 -6.19 -1.15 1.22
C GLU A 254 -7.61 -0.85 0.72
N ALA A 255 -8.62 -1.45 1.35
CA ALA A 255 -10.02 -1.35 0.94
C ALA A 255 -10.64 0.02 1.26
N PHE A 256 -10.37 0.57 2.45
CA PHE A 256 -11.07 1.78 2.93
C PHE A 256 -10.22 3.06 2.89
N ILE A 257 -8.90 2.97 2.64
CA ILE A 257 -8.00 4.14 2.62
C ILE A 257 -7.31 4.29 1.27
N LYS A 258 -6.45 3.33 0.90
CA LYS A 258 -5.58 3.46 -0.27
C LYS A 258 -6.35 3.46 -1.58
N LYS A 259 -7.25 2.50 -1.80
CA LYS A 259 -8.00 2.42 -3.06
C LYS A 259 -8.94 3.62 -3.29
N PRO A 260 -9.77 4.03 -2.32
CA PRO A 260 -10.62 5.22 -2.50
C PRO A 260 -9.80 6.47 -2.83
N TYR A 261 -8.68 6.69 -2.13
CA TYR A 261 -7.76 7.79 -2.44
C TYR A 261 -7.21 7.70 -3.87
N GLN A 262 -6.70 6.53 -4.27
CA GLN A 262 -6.14 6.32 -5.61
C GLN A 262 -7.18 6.53 -6.71
N GLN A 263 -8.44 6.14 -6.48
CA GLN A 263 -9.55 6.37 -7.39
C GLN A 263 -9.91 7.86 -7.48
N ALA A 264 -9.86 8.59 -6.36
CA ALA A 264 -10.09 10.04 -6.36
C ALA A 264 -8.98 10.79 -7.12
N VAL A 265 -7.71 10.42 -6.91
CA VAL A 265 -6.57 10.98 -7.66
C VAL A 265 -6.70 10.69 -9.16
N GLN A 266 -7.10 9.47 -9.53
CA GLN A 266 -7.32 9.10 -10.93
C GLN A 266 -8.46 9.90 -11.57
N ALA A 267 -9.62 9.97 -10.91
CA ALA A 267 -10.77 10.71 -11.40
C ALA A 267 -10.48 12.22 -11.53
N ARG A 268 -9.56 12.77 -10.73
CA ARG A 268 -8.99 14.11 -10.94
C ARG A 268 -8.14 14.19 -12.21
N CYS A 269 -7.19 13.27 -12.39
CA CYS A 269 -6.28 13.27 -13.54
C CYS A 269 -7.03 13.14 -14.87
N GLU A 270 -8.16 12.44 -14.88
CA GLU A 270 -9.03 12.27 -16.05
C GLU A 270 -9.91 13.52 -16.34
N GLN A 271 -9.66 14.65 -15.63
CA GLN A 271 -10.19 16.03 -15.79
C GLN A 271 -11.72 16.21 -15.85
N ALA A 272 -12.53 15.15 -15.92
CA ALA A 272 -13.97 15.24 -16.15
C ALA A 272 -14.86 14.74 -14.99
N LEU A 273 -14.29 14.15 -13.92
CA LEU A 273 -15.08 13.39 -12.94
C LEU A 273 -15.10 13.96 -11.52
N LEU A 274 -14.21 14.89 -11.17
CA LEU A 274 -14.14 15.50 -9.84
C LEU A 274 -14.08 17.03 -9.92
N PRO A 275 -15.21 17.72 -9.79
CA PRO A 275 -15.29 19.17 -9.58
C PRO A 275 -14.44 19.65 -8.39
N GLY A 276 -14.03 20.91 -8.44
CA GLY A 276 -13.17 21.56 -7.45
C GLY A 276 -13.89 21.97 -6.16
N ASP A 277 -14.65 21.08 -5.53
CA ASP A 277 -15.28 21.36 -4.23
C ASP A 277 -15.28 20.13 -3.30
N HIS A 278 -15.25 20.40 -2.00
CA HIS A 278 -15.12 19.35 -0.97
C HIS A 278 -16.34 18.42 -0.90
N LYS A 279 -17.55 18.89 -1.23
CA LYS A 279 -18.77 18.08 -1.13
C LYS A 279 -18.79 17.03 -2.24
N THR A 280 -18.37 17.40 -3.45
CA THR A 280 -18.30 16.44 -4.54
C THR A 280 -17.21 15.40 -4.33
N VAL A 281 -16.05 15.79 -3.78
CA VAL A 281 -15.01 14.84 -3.36
C VAL A 281 -15.53 13.89 -2.28
N ALA A 282 -16.22 14.40 -1.27
CA ALA A 282 -16.84 13.58 -0.22
C ALA A 282 -17.84 12.58 -0.80
N ALA A 283 -18.76 13.03 -1.65
CA ALA A 283 -19.77 12.16 -2.28
C ALA A 283 -19.12 11.07 -3.16
N PHE A 284 -18.04 11.39 -3.87
CA PHE A 284 -17.28 10.42 -4.64
C PHE A 284 -16.63 9.36 -3.73
N LEU A 285 -15.96 9.77 -2.66
CA LEU A 285 -15.32 8.86 -1.70
C LEU A 285 -16.34 7.98 -0.98
N GLU A 286 -17.47 8.54 -0.57
CA GLU A 286 -18.59 7.79 0.01
C GLU A 286 -19.12 6.76 -0.97
N LYS A 287 -19.33 7.13 -2.24
CA LYS A 287 -19.73 6.17 -3.27
C LYS A 287 -18.73 5.03 -3.40
N LYS A 288 -17.42 5.33 -3.45
CA LYS A 288 -16.37 4.32 -3.61
C LYS A 288 -16.21 3.41 -2.41
N THR A 289 -16.36 3.94 -1.21
CA THR A 289 -16.34 3.12 0.01
C THR A 289 -17.61 2.28 0.14
N ASN A 290 -18.78 2.78 -0.27
CA ASN A 290 -20.02 2.01 -0.31
C ASN A 290 -19.97 0.86 -1.33
N GLU A 291 -19.33 1.06 -2.50
CA GLU A 291 -19.06 -0.02 -3.47
C GLU A 291 -18.21 -1.14 -2.83
N VAL A 292 -17.22 -0.79 -2.01
CA VAL A 292 -16.38 -1.75 -1.25
C VAL A 292 -17.20 -2.49 -0.19
N GLU A 293 -18.06 -1.80 0.54
CA GLU A 293 -18.94 -2.42 1.54
C GLU A 293 -19.87 -3.45 0.90
N GLN A 294 -20.47 -3.12 -0.24
CA GLN A 294 -21.34 -4.03 -0.99
C GLN A 294 -20.58 -5.29 -1.45
N ASP A 295 -19.36 -5.14 -1.99
CA ASP A 295 -18.50 -6.28 -2.35
C ASP A 295 -18.22 -7.17 -1.12
N LEU A 296 -17.89 -6.57 0.02
CA LEU A 296 -17.62 -7.32 1.25
C LEU A 296 -18.87 -8.06 1.75
N VAL A 297 -20.04 -7.43 1.74
CA VAL A 297 -21.32 -8.08 2.12
C VAL A 297 -21.61 -9.27 1.22
N GLU A 298 -21.47 -9.11 -0.10
CA GLU A 298 -21.66 -10.19 -1.06
C GLU A 298 -20.67 -11.34 -0.80
N ARG A 299 -19.41 -11.01 -0.51
CA ARG A 299 -18.37 -12.01 -0.22
C ARG A 299 -18.57 -12.73 1.10
N ILE A 300 -19.09 -12.06 2.12
CA ILE A 300 -19.47 -12.68 3.40
C ILE A 300 -20.54 -13.76 3.15
N SER A 301 -21.55 -13.46 2.30
CA SER A 301 -22.60 -14.43 1.95
C SER A 301 -22.06 -15.65 1.17
N LYS A 302 -20.97 -15.46 0.44
CA LYS A 302 -20.29 -16.49 -0.38
C LYS A 302 -19.06 -17.10 0.29
N ALA A 303 -18.81 -16.78 1.56
CA ALA A 303 -17.65 -17.26 2.30
C ALA A 303 -17.72 -18.78 2.47
N GLY A 304 -16.64 -19.47 2.09
CA GLY A 304 -16.57 -20.93 2.11
C GLY A 304 -16.12 -21.51 3.46
N SER A 305 -15.72 -20.67 4.41
CA SER A 305 -15.30 -21.08 5.74
C SER A 305 -15.68 -20.04 6.79
N ASP A 306 -15.81 -20.48 8.04
CA ASP A 306 -16.09 -19.58 9.17
C ASP A 306 -14.96 -18.57 9.42
N LEU A 307 -13.70 -18.98 9.21
CA LEU A 307 -12.54 -18.10 9.29
C LEU A 307 -12.58 -16.99 8.22
N GLU A 308 -12.89 -17.34 6.96
CA GLU A 308 -13.08 -16.38 5.88
C GLU A 308 -14.22 -15.41 6.21
N ARG A 309 -15.35 -15.93 6.70
CA ARG A 309 -16.52 -15.11 7.07
C ARG A 309 -16.19 -14.12 8.19
N THR A 310 -15.56 -14.60 9.26
CA THR A 310 -15.18 -13.77 10.42
C THR A 310 -14.18 -12.69 10.01
N THR A 311 -13.21 -13.03 9.16
CA THR A 311 -12.22 -12.07 8.67
C THR A 311 -12.85 -10.99 7.79
N LEU A 312 -13.76 -11.36 6.89
CA LEU A 312 -14.46 -10.40 6.05
C LEU A 312 -15.39 -9.50 6.87
N ASP A 313 -16.07 -10.05 7.89
CA ASP A 313 -16.91 -9.28 8.82
C ASP A 313 -16.06 -8.28 9.63
N PHE A 314 -14.92 -8.71 10.17
CA PHE A 314 -13.95 -7.81 10.80
C PHE A 314 -13.53 -6.67 9.87
N ILE A 315 -13.13 -6.98 8.63
CA ILE A 315 -12.70 -5.98 7.64
C ILE A 315 -13.82 -4.98 7.36
N LEU A 316 -15.04 -5.48 7.15
CA LEU A 316 -16.21 -4.65 6.87
C LEU A 316 -16.52 -3.71 8.05
N LYS A 317 -16.63 -4.27 9.26
CA LYS A 317 -17.07 -3.51 10.44
C LYS A 317 -16.05 -2.48 10.88
N THR A 318 -14.77 -2.85 10.95
CA THR A 318 -13.70 -1.90 11.29
C THR A 318 -13.49 -0.87 10.18
N GLY A 319 -13.61 -1.28 8.91
CA GLY A 319 -13.50 -0.40 7.75
C GLY A 319 -14.58 0.68 7.70
N ILE A 320 -15.83 0.35 8.03
CA ILE A 320 -16.94 1.32 8.14
C ILE A 320 -16.64 2.40 9.18
N VAL A 321 -15.99 2.06 10.29
CA VAL A 321 -15.61 3.06 11.29
C VAL A 321 -14.45 3.92 10.78
N LEU A 322 -13.39 3.29 10.26
CA LEU A 322 -12.22 4.01 9.77
C LEU A 322 -12.56 4.99 8.64
N LYS A 323 -13.44 4.63 7.70
CA LYS A 323 -13.76 5.52 6.58
C LYS A 323 -14.32 6.86 7.06
N LYS A 324 -15.02 6.91 8.19
CA LYS A 324 -15.56 8.15 8.78
C LYS A 324 -14.47 9.17 9.09
N GLY A 325 -13.31 8.71 9.57
CA GLY A 325 -12.17 9.58 9.89
C GLY A 325 -11.19 9.77 8.73
N ILE A 326 -11.14 8.83 7.79
CA ILE A 326 -10.22 8.89 6.65
C ILE A 326 -10.73 9.78 5.52
N ILE A 327 -12.04 9.80 5.25
CA ILE A 327 -12.62 10.64 4.20
C ILE A 327 -12.29 12.14 4.43
N PRO A 328 -12.47 12.71 5.64
CA PRO A 328 -12.04 14.08 5.94
C PRO A 328 -10.57 14.37 5.66
N ILE A 329 -9.67 13.43 6.00
CA ILE A 329 -8.23 13.56 5.75
C ILE A 329 -7.96 13.61 4.24
N ILE A 330 -8.58 12.72 3.46
CA ILE A 330 -8.42 12.72 2.00
C ILE A 330 -8.96 14.01 1.37
N ILE A 331 -10.09 14.52 1.87
CA ILE A 331 -10.65 15.80 1.40
C ILE A 331 -9.68 16.96 1.70
N GLN A 332 -9.12 17.02 2.91
CA GLN A 332 -8.11 18.01 3.25
C GLN A 332 -6.88 17.92 2.32
N GLU A 333 -6.37 16.71 2.07
CA GLU A 333 -5.27 16.47 1.14
C GLU A 333 -5.59 16.96 -0.28
N MET A 334 -6.80 16.67 -0.75
CA MET A 334 -7.26 17.02 -2.10
C MET A 334 -7.59 18.51 -2.27
N SER A 335 -7.65 19.28 -1.17
CA SER A 335 -7.94 20.72 -1.21
C SER A 335 -6.86 21.54 -1.92
N GLU A 336 -5.59 21.16 -1.79
CA GLU A 336 -4.49 21.82 -2.51
C GLU A 336 -4.56 21.58 -4.02
N PRO A 337 -4.61 20.32 -4.49
CA PRO A 337 -4.61 20.03 -5.92
C PRO A 337 -5.87 20.45 -6.66
N LEU A 338 -7.02 20.51 -5.98
CA LEU A 338 -8.32 20.91 -6.54
C LEU A 338 -8.71 22.34 -6.20
N ASN A 339 -7.84 23.07 -5.49
CA ASN A 339 -7.95 24.50 -5.27
C ASN A 339 -9.19 24.97 -4.49
N TYR A 340 -9.68 24.20 -3.50
CA TYR A 340 -10.79 24.59 -2.63
C TYR A 340 -10.35 24.82 -1.17
N PRO A 341 -11.14 25.54 -0.34
CA PRO A 341 -10.83 25.70 1.08
C PRO A 341 -10.99 24.36 1.82
N SER A 342 -9.92 23.92 2.49
CA SER A 342 -9.97 22.68 3.28
C SER A 342 -10.97 22.77 4.43
N PRO A 343 -11.85 21.77 4.63
CA PRO A 343 -12.61 21.66 5.86
C PRO A 343 -11.67 21.36 7.05
N PRO A 344 -12.06 21.74 8.29
CA PRO A 344 -11.36 21.30 9.49
C PRO A 344 -11.59 19.81 9.75
N LEU A 345 -10.62 19.16 10.41
CA LEU A 345 -10.74 17.76 10.80
C LEU A 345 -11.48 17.63 12.14
N ASP A 346 -12.30 16.60 12.28
CA ASP A 346 -12.89 16.26 13.57
C ASP A 346 -11.87 15.59 14.52
N ALA A 347 -12.25 15.37 15.77
CA ALA A 347 -11.36 14.77 16.77
C ALA A 347 -10.88 13.36 16.38
N PHE A 348 -11.73 12.55 15.72
CA PHE A 348 -11.38 11.19 15.33
C PHE A 348 -10.37 11.18 14.17
N SER A 349 -10.60 12.02 13.16
CA SER A 349 -9.71 12.22 12.01
C SER A 349 -8.34 12.73 12.45
N ARG A 350 -8.29 13.67 13.41
CA ARG A 350 -7.02 14.15 13.98
C ARG A 350 -6.26 13.06 14.71
N LYS A 351 -6.94 12.19 15.47
CA LYS A 351 -6.31 11.02 16.11
C LYS A 351 -5.74 10.05 15.09
N LEU A 352 -6.46 9.76 14.00
CA LEU A 352 -5.95 8.91 12.92
C LEU A 352 -4.72 9.52 12.23
N GLN A 353 -4.75 10.82 11.93
CA GLN A 353 -3.63 11.52 11.32
C GLN A 353 -2.40 11.52 12.24
N ALA A 354 -2.58 11.82 13.53
CA ALA A 354 -1.49 11.79 14.51
C ALA A 354 -0.91 10.38 14.71
N ALA A 355 -1.76 9.35 14.76
CA ALA A 355 -1.31 7.96 14.82
C ALA A 355 -0.45 7.59 13.60
N ALA A 356 -0.82 8.04 12.40
CA ALA A 356 -0.01 7.80 11.20
C ALA A 356 1.39 8.47 11.29
N PHE A 357 1.47 9.70 11.78
CA PHE A 357 2.76 10.39 12.01
C PHE A 357 3.63 9.70 13.05
N LYS A 358 3.02 9.27 14.15
CA LYS A 358 3.70 8.52 15.20
C LYS A 358 4.29 7.23 14.68
N GLN A 359 3.49 6.44 13.96
CA GLN A 359 3.93 5.19 13.37
C GLN A 359 5.07 5.38 12.38
N ALA A 360 4.98 6.42 11.54
CA ALA A 360 6.06 6.77 10.63
C ALA A 360 7.34 7.18 11.38
N THR A 361 7.22 7.90 12.49
CA THR A 361 8.37 8.34 13.31
C THR A 361 9.03 7.19 14.04
N ALA A 362 8.24 6.38 14.74
CA ALA A 362 8.70 5.19 15.46
C ALA A 362 9.49 4.25 14.54
N PHE A 363 8.92 3.99 13.36
CA PHE A 363 9.57 3.21 12.33
C PHE A 363 10.92 3.79 11.89
N VAL A 364 10.97 5.10 11.60
CA VAL A 364 12.21 5.79 11.17
C VAL A 364 13.29 5.73 12.24
N GLU A 365 12.89 5.67 13.51
CA GLU A 365 13.79 5.58 14.64
C GLU A 365 14.31 4.17 14.90
N GLY A 366 13.87 3.19 14.11
CA GLY A 366 14.19 1.78 14.35
C GLY A 366 13.66 1.28 15.69
N ARG A 367 12.78 2.05 16.33
CA ARG A 367 12.02 1.63 17.49
C ARG A 367 10.94 0.71 16.95
N CYS A 368 10.89 -0.49 17.52
CA CYS A 368 9.88 -1.48 17.20
C CYS A 368 9.75 -2.38 18.43
N SER A 369 8.79 -2.14 19.32
CA SER A 369 8.49 -3.02 20.46
C SER A 369 6.98 -3.08 20.71
N ALA A 370 6.53 -4.03 21.53
CA ALA A 370 5.14 -4.10 21.98
C ALA A 370 4.67 -2.78 22.66
N ASP A 371 5.62 -2.02 23.21
CA ASP A 371 5.41 -0.71 23.81
C ASP A 371 4.82 0.31 22.80
N GLU A 372 5.07 0.14 21.50
CA GLU A 372 4.51 1.03 20.47
C GLU A 372 3.03 0.76 20.22
N LEU A 373 2.63 -0.51 20.21
CA LEU A 373 1.23 -0.90 20.08
C LEU A 373 0.43 -0.45 21.31
N GLU A 374 1.04 -0.53 22.49
CA GLU A 374 0.49 0.00 23.74
C GLU A 374 0.40 1.54 23.71
N SER A 375 1.41 2.21 23.17
CA SER A 375 1.37 3.64 22.96
C SER A 375 0.28 4.04 21.94
N ASP A 376 0.07 3.26 20.88
CA ASP A 376 -1.00 3.50 19.89
C ASP A 376 -2.37 3.30 20.53
N LEU A 377 -2.53 2.29 21.39
CA LEU A 377 -3.72 2.10 22.20
C LEU A 377 -4.04 3.31 23.09
N ILE A 378 -3.03 3.92 23.73
CA ILE A 378 -3.20 5.10 24.59
C ILE A 378 -3.83 6.27 23.81
N LEU A 379 -3.39 6.51 22.56
CA LEU A 379 -3.97 7.57 21.69
C LEU A 379 -5.48 7.40 21.48
N PHE A 380 -5.95 6.16 21.41
CA PHE A 380 -7.36 5.85 21.15
C PHE A 380 -8.21 5.66 22.42
N THR A 381 -7.63 5.34 23.58
CA THR A 381 -8.38 4.95 24.80
C THR A 381 -8.63 6.04 25.85
N ASN A 382 -7.81 7.10 25.93
CA ASN A 382 -8.04 8.39 26.62
C ASN A 382 -6.75 8.92 27.26
N GLU A 383 -6.09 9.80 26.54
CA GLU A 383 -5.54 11.11 26.92
C GLU A 383 -5.53 11.89 25.58
N GLY A 384 -5.23 13.19 25.53
CA GLY A 384 -5.24 13.94 24.26
C GLY A 384 -4.31 13.33 23.18
N ILE A 385 -4.19 14.00 22.03
CA ILE A 385 -3.22 13.62 20.98
C ILE A 385 -1.76 13.65 21.51
N GLY A 386 -1.54 14.11 22.75
CA GLY A 386 -0.31 13.96 23.52
C GLY A 386 0.88 14.59 22.81
N GLU A 387 2.04 13.94 22.87
CA GLU A 387 3.27 14.34 22.17
C GLU A 387 3.14 14.39 20.63
N TRP A 388 2.05 13.86 20.07
CA TRP A 388 1.81 13.77 18.62
C TRP A 388 0.80 14.80 18.12
N ALA A 389 0.17 15.56 19.03
CA ALA A 389 -0.68 16.71 18.70
C ALA A 389 0.01 17.71 17.76
N PRO A 390 1.31 18.07 17.98
CA PRO A 390 1.97 19.09 17.17
C PRO A 390 1.99 18.78 15.66
N TYR A 391 2.07 17.51 15.24
CA TYR A 391 2.06 17.16 13.81
C TYR A 391 0.69 17.40 13.16
N ALA A 392 -0.39 17.01 13.86
CA ALA A 392 -1.76 17.23 13.38
C ALA A 392 -2.14 18.72 13.45
N ASP A 393 -1.72 19.41 14.51
CA ASP A 393 -1.96 20.84 14.71
C ASP A 393 -1.20 21.69 13.68
N GLU A 394 0.04 21.32 13.33
CA GLU A 394 0.85 21.97 12.29
C GLU A 394 0.15 21.87 10.92
N LEU A 395 -0.35 20.68 10.55
CA LEU A 395 -1.13 20.50 9.32
C LEU A 395 -2.43 21.28 9.36
N GLU A 396 -3.17 21.24 10.47
CA GLU A 396 -4.44 21.97 10.59
C GLU A 396 -4.22 23.48 10.43
N ALA A 397 -3.17 24.04 11.07
CA ALA A 397 -2.78 25.44 10.94
C ALA A 397 -2.35 25.80 9.52
N TYR A 398 -1.61 24.91 8.85
CA TYR A 398 -1.20 25.07 7.47
C TYR A 398 -2.40 25.12 6.51
N TYR A 399 -3.34 24.18 6.62
CA TYR A 399 -4.55 24.19 5.81
C TYR A 399 -5.50 25.33 6.19
N ALA A 400 -5.48 25.81 7.43
CA ALA A 400 -6.25 26.97 7.87
C ALA A 400 -5.73 28.29 7.29
N SER A 401 -4.41 28.51 7.28
CA SER A 401 -3.80 29.74 6.75
C SER A 401 -4.09 29.95 5.26
N ARG A 402 -4.26 28.86 4.51
CA ARG A 402 -4.70 28.87 3.11
C ARG A 402 -6.16 29.25 2.90
N ARG A 403 -7.02 29.12 3.92
CA ARG A 403 -8.40 29.64 3.89
C ARG A 403 -8.38 31.16 3.98
N SER A 404 -7.57 31.70 4.88
CA SER A 404 -7.45 33.14 5.16
C SER A 404 -6.85 33.93 4.01
N ALA A 405 -5.93 33.34 3.25
CA ALA A 405 -5.30 34.00 2.10
C ALA A 405 -6.18 34.05 0.83
N ARG A 406 -7.38 33.46 0.85
CA ARG A 406 -8.28 33.30 -0.31
C ARG A 406 -9.69 33.84 -0.10
N ALA A 407 -10.04 34.20 1.14
CA ALA A 407 -11.18 35.05 1.44
C ALA A 407 -10.76 36.51 1.26
#